data_AF-A0A964MB08-F1
#
_entry.id   AF-A0A964MB08-F1
#
_cell.length_a   1.000
_cell.length_b   1.000
_cell.length_c   1.000
_cell.angle_alpha   90.00
_cell.angle_beta   90.00
_cell.angle_gamma   90.00
#
_symmetry.space_group_name_H-M   'P 1'
#
loop_
_entity.id
_entity.type
_entity.pdbx_description
1 polymer ?
#
loop_
_entity_poly.entity_id
_entity_poly.type
_entity_poly.pdbx_seq_one_letter_code
_entity_poly.pdbx_strand_id
1 'polypeptide(L)'
;AVIAKPPSAELKLNQTDQDTLPPYDVLDAILHHYIEEHLPPAEIAGLGFDRETVDRVVGMVRSSEYKRRQAAPGLKVTSKAFGAGRRMPVAARYGD
;
A
#
# COMPACT_ATOMS: atom_id res chain seq x y z
N ALA A 1 5.60 10.91 -25.03
CA ALA A 1 6.44 11.12 -23.84
C ALA A 1 5.63 11.02 -22.53
N VAL A 2 4.83 9.94 -22.36
CA VAL A 2 4.01 9.72 -21.15
C VAL A 2 4.66 8.69 -20.22
N ILE A 3 5.24 7.63 -20.78
CA ILE A 3 5.86 6.54 -20.00
C ILE A 3 7.14 6.98 -19.26
N ALA A 4 7.93 7.88 -19.85
CA ALA A 4 9.21 8.30 -19.27
C ALA A 4 9.09 9.39 -18.18
N LYS A 5 7.88 9.93 -17.95
CA LYS A 5 7.68 10.97 -16.94
C LYS A 5 7.73 10.32 -15.55
N PRO A 6 8.41 10.92 -14.55
CA PRO A 6 8.38 10.40 -13.19
C PRO A 6 6.96 10.44 -12.61
N PRO A 7 6.60 9.44 -11.77
CA PRO A 7 5.28 9.36 -11.15
C PRO A 7 5.06 10.54 -10.20
N SER A 8 3.91 11.21 -10.34
CA SER A 8 3.57 12.41 -9.58
C SER A 8 2.06 12.60 -9.51
N ALA A 9 1.55 12.96 -8.34
CA ALA A 9 0.18 13.43 -8.16
C ALA A 9 -0.06 14.90 -8.59
N GLU A 10 0.99 15.63 -9.01
CA GLU A 10 0.92 17.00 -9.54
C GLU A 10 0.23 18.04 -8.63
N LEU A 11 0.24 17.82 -7.32
CA LEU A 11 -0.37 18.71 -6.32
C LEU A 11 0.50 19.92 -5.97
N LYS A 12 1.81 19.86 -6.23
CA LYS A 12 2.78 20.95 -6.05
C LYS A 12 3.88 20.89 -7.12
N LEU A 13 4.59 22.01 -7.31
CA LEU A 13 5.72 22.08 -8.25
C LEU A 13 6.81 21.06 -7.90
N ASN A 14 7.29 20.31 -8.90
CA ASN A 14 8.32 19.28 -8.77
C ASN A 14 7.99 18.14 -7.78
N GLN A 15 6.72 17.92 -7.47
CA GLN A 15 6.31 16.76 -6.67
C GLN A 15 6.68 15.46 -7.37
N THR A 16 7.21 14.49 -6.62
CA THR A 16 7.25 13.09 -7.05
C THR A 16 6.58 12.20 -6.02
N ASP A 17 6.02 11.07 -6.46
CA ASP A 17 5.43 10.09 -5.53
C ASP A 17 6.52 9.43 -4.64
N GLN A 18 7.76 9.45 -5.10
CA GLN A 18 8.95 8.99 -4.37
C GLN A 18 9.39 9.96 -3.25
N ASP A 19 8.80 11.16 -3.17
CA ASP A 19 9.01 12.07 -2.03
C ASP A 19 8.47 11.44 -0.73
N THR A 20 7.46 10.57 -0.84
CA THR A 20 6.76 9.98 0.30
C THR A 20 6.66 8.46 0.23
N LEU A 21 6.81 7.82 -0.92
CA LEU A 21 6.71 6.37 -1.08
C LEU A 21 8.09 5.76 -1.33
N PRO A 22 8.30 4.47 -0.98
CA PRO A 22 9.46 3.76 -1.47
C PRO A 22 9.34 3.53 -3.00
N PRO A 23 10.42 3.09 -3.67
CA PRO A 23 10.37 2.65 -5.06
C PRO A 23 9.20 1.68 -5.32
N TYR A 24 8.53 1.82 -6.46
CA TYR A 24 7.28 1.07 -6.73
C TYR A 24 7.48 -0.44 -6.75
N ASP A 25 8.61 -0.92 -7.23
CA ASP A 25 9.01 -2.33 -7.18
C ASP A 25 9.06 -2.86 -5.74
N VAL A 26 9.61 -2.08 -4.82
CA VAL A 26 9.65 -2.40 -3.38
C VAL A 26 8.26 -2.28 -2.76
N LEU A 27 7.52 -1.21 -3.09
CA LEU A 27 6.18 -0.96 -2.57
C LEU A 27 5.22 -2.10 -2.94
N ASP A 28 5.18 -2.47 -4.22
CA ASP A 28 4.26 -3.46 -4.76
C ASP A 28 4.56 -4.85 -4.20
N ALA A 29 5.85 -5.19 -4.01
CA ALA A 29 6.23 -6.44 -3.37
C ALA A 29 5.75 -6.52 -1.91
N ILE A 30 5.94 -5.45 -1.13
CA ILE A 30 5.42 -5.38 0.26
C ILE A 30 3.90 -5.49 0.27
N LEU A 31 3.21 -4.78 -0.63
CA LEU A 31 1.75 -4.82 -0.74
C LEU A 31 1.25 -6.22 -1.12
N HIS A 32 1.94 -6.91 -2.03
CA HIS A 32 1.60 -8.27 -2.43
C HIS A 32 1.67 -9.23 -1.23
N HIS A 33 2.80 -9.26 -0.53
CA HIS A 33 2.97 -10.11 0.66
C HIS A 33 1.98 -9.76 1.77
N TYR A 34 1.75 -8.48 2.03
CA TYR A 34 0.86 -8.04 3.10
C TYR A 34 -0.62 -8.26 2.79
N ILE A 35 -1.05 -7.93 1.56
CA ILE A 35 -2.47 -7.92 1.19
C ILE A 35 -2.88 -9.23 0.57
N GLU A 36 -2.15 -9.76 -0.41
CA GLU A 36 -2.57 -10.98 -1.10
C GLU A 36 -2.24 -12.22 -0.25
N GLU A 37 -0.99 -12.34 0.20
CA GLU A 37 -0.49 -13.51 0.93
C GLU A 37 -0.76 -13.49 2.44
N HIS A 38 -1.19 -12.34 2.99
CA HIS A 38 -1.55 -12.20 4.41
C HIS A 38 -0.38 -12.43 5.39
N LEU A 39 0.85 -12.15 4.96
CA LEU A 39 2.01 -12.26 5.84
C LEU A 39 2.03 -11.13 6.89
N PRO A 40 2.43 -11.44 8.14
CA PRO A 40 2.63 -10.41 9.15
C PRO A 40 3.86 -9.54 8.82
N PRO A 41 3.89 -8.26 9.25
CA PRO A 41 4.98 -7.34 8.93
C PRO A 41 6.38 -7.86 9.29
N ALA A 42 6.49 -8.62 10.39
CA ALA A 42 7.75 -9.23 10.81
C ALA A 42 8.27 -10.29 9.83
N GLU A 43 7.39 -11.11 9.26
CA GLU A 43 7.78 -12.10 8.24
C GLU A 43 8.17 -11.42 6.94
N ILE A 44 7.45 -10.36 6.54
CA ILE A 44 7.80 -9.57 5.35
C ILE A 44 9.19 -8.96 5.51
N ALA A 45 9.51 -8.37 6.66
CA ALA A 45 10.86 -7.88 6.92
C ALA A 45 11.92 -9.01 6.86
N GLY A 46 11.55 -10.23 7.29
CA GLY A 46 12.39 -11.42 7.18
C GLY A 46 12.71 -11.87 5.74
N LEU A 47 11.94 -11.41 4.74
CA LEU A 47 12.20 -11.65 3.32
C LEU A 47 13.29 -10.73 2.73
N GLY A 48 13.89 -9.87 3.54
CA GLY A 48 14.97 -8.96 3.12
C GLY A 48 14.50 -7.53 2.85
N PHE A 49 13.25 -7.20 3.15
CA PHE A 49 12.77 -5.81 3.12
C PHE A 49 13.19 -5.07 4.39
N ASP A 50 13.53 -3.78 4.24
CA ASP A 50 13.80 -2.92 5.38
C ASP A 50 12.58 -2.82 6.31
N ARG A 51 12.80 -3.04 7.61
CA ARG A 51 11.72 -3.13 8.60
C ARG A 51 10.95 -1.81 8.74
N GLU A 52 11.66 -0.69 8.76
CA GLU A 52 11.04 0.63 8.89
C GLU A 52 10.14 0.91 7.67
N THR A 53 10.62 0.55 6.48
CA THR A 53 9.85 0.67 5.24
C THR A 53 8.59 -0.20 5.25
N VAL A 54 8.69 -1.46 5.69
CA VAL A 54 7.53 -2.36 5.82
C VAL A 54 6.50 -1.79 6.78
N ASP A 55 6.92 -1.39 7.99
CA ASP A 55 6.02 -0.85 9.00
C ASP A 55 5.33 0.43 8.52
N ARG A 56 6.07 1.29 7.81
CA ARG A 56 5.55 2.52 7.22
C ARG A 56 4.50 2.24 6.13
N VAL A 57 4.77 1.31 5.21
CA VAL A 57 3.82 0.91 4.15
C VAL A 57 2.56 0.30 4.76
N VAL A 58 2.71 -0.64 5.70
CA VAL A 58 1.58 -1.25 6.41
C VAL A 58 0.77 -0.21 7.18
N GLY A 59 1.43 0.75 7.82
CA GLY A 59 0.80 1.89 8.49
C GLY A 59 -0.05 2.74 7.53
N MET A 60 0.49 3.08 6.35
CA MET A 60 -0.24 3.81 5.31
C MET A 60 -1.44 3.02 4.78
N VAL A 61 -1.30 1.70 4.62
CA VAL A 61 -2.43 0.84 4.24
C VAL A 61 -3.51 0.94 5.31
N ARG A 62 -3.19 0.70 6.59
CA ARG A 62 -4.15 0.74 7.70
C ARG A 62 -4.88 2.09 7.79
N SER A 63 -4.15 3.20 7.75
CA SER A 63 -4.73 4.56 7.88
C SER A 63 -5.60 4.97 6.69
N SER A 64 -5.40 4.36 5.52
CA SER A 64 -6.16 4.69 4.30
C SER A 64 -7.46 3.87 4.15
N GLU A 65 -7.86 3.06 5.13
CA GLU A 65 -9.06 2.21 5.03
C GLU A 65 -10.34 3.05 4.87
N TYR A 66 -10.44 4.21 5.54
CA TYR A 66 -11.59 5.10 5.41
C TYR A 66 -11.79 5.60 3.96
N LYS A 67 -10.69 5.81 3.22
CA LYS A 67 -10.74 6.23 1.80
C LYS A 67 -11.28 5.11 0.93
N ARG A 68 -10.81 3.88 1.15
CA ARG A 68 -11.25 2.69 0.39
C ARG A 68 -12.72 2.37 0.62
N ARG A 69 -13.25 2.64 1.82
CA ARG A 69 -14.67 2.43 2.11
C ARG A 69 -15.61 3.35 1.32
N GLN A 70 -15.10 4.49 0.84
CA GLN A 70 -15.82 5.48 0.04
C GLN A 70 -15.57 5.30 -1.47
N ALA A 71 -14.68 4.39 -1.87
CA ALA A 71 -14.38 4.16 -3.28
C ALA A 71 -15.57 3.51 -4.00
N ALA A 72 -15.78 3.91 -5.26
CA ALA A 72 -16.76 3.27 -6.13
C ALA A 72 -16.40 1.79 -6.37
N PRO A 73 -17.38 0.92 -6.70
CA PRO A 73 -17.10 -0.45 -7.10
C PRO A 73 -16.12 -0.50 -8.28
N GLY A 74 -15.12 -1.37 -8.20
CA GLY A 74 -14.13 -1.61 -9.25
C GLY A 74 -14.03 -3.10 -9.60
N LEU A 75 -13.47 -3.40 -10.78
CA LEU A 75 -13.22 -4.77 -11.20
C LEU A 75 -12.03 -5.35 -10.42
N LYS A 76 -12.17 -6.59 -9.95
CA LYS A 76 -11.07 -7.33 -9.34
C LYS A 76 -10.20 -7.96 -10.43
N VAL A 77 -8.90 -7.65 -10.42
CA VAL A 77 -7.91 -8.23 -11.35
C VAL A 77 -6.87 -9.13 -10.66
N THR A 78 -6.83 -9.14 -9.32
CA THR A 78 -5.90 -9.95 -8.51
C THR A 78 -6.63 -11.02 -7.67
N SER A 79 -5.87 -11.82 -6.92
CA SER A 79 -6.43 -12.86 -6.05
C SER A 79 -7.36 -12.26 -4.98
N LYS A 80 -6.99 -11.11 -4.41
CA LYS A 80 -7.70 -10.42 -3.34
C LYS A 80 -8.02 -8.97 -3.67
N ALA A 81 -9.30 -8.61 -3.56
CA ALA A 81 -9.79 -7.24 -3.75
C ALA A 81 -9.96 -6.51 -2.41
N PHE A 82 -9.75 -5.20 -2.42
CA PHE A 82 -10.26 -4.33 -1.36
C PHE A 82 -11.80 -4.37 -1.32
N GLY A 83 -12.38 -4.29 -0.12
CA GLY A 83 -13.83 -4.41 0.09
C GLY A 83 -14.25 -5.85 0.34
N ALA A 84 -14.95 -6.47 -0.61
CA ALA A 84 -15.50 -7.82 -0.41
C ALA A 84 -14.42 -8.88 -0.13
N GLY A 85 -13.24 -8.76 -0.75
CA GLY A 85 -12.12 -9.69 -0.56
C GLY A 85 -11.23 -9.41 0.66
N ARG A 86 -11.37 -8.24 1.29
CA ARG A 86 -10.61 -7.83 2.48
C ARG A 86 -11.42 -6.83 3.28
N ARG A 87 -12.07 -7.31 4.34
CA ARG A 87 -12.90 -6.51 5.24
C ARG A 87 -12.09 -6.12 6.48
N MET A 88 -11.69 -4.85 6.56
CA MET A 88 -11.02 -4.30 7.74
C MET A 88 -11.89 -3.24 8.41
N PRO A 89 -11.80 -3.08 9.73
CA PRO A 89 -12.42 -1.95 10.42
C PRO A 89 -11.78 -0.63 10.00
N VAL A 90 -12.59 0.42 9.87
CA VAL A 90 -12.12 1.79 9.59
C VAL A 90 -11.47 2.40 10.84
N ALA A 91 -12.10 2.23 12.00
CA ALA A 91 -11.56 2.65 13.29
C ALA A 91 -11.06 1.43 14.06
N ALA A 92 -9.74 1.25 14.08
CA ALA A 92 -9.09 0.19 14.86
C ALA A 92 -7.71 0.65 15.35
N ARG A 93 -7.35 0.18 16.53
CA ARG A 93 -5.99 0.28 17.06
C ARG A 93 -5.32 -1.06 16.87
N TYR A 94 -4.32 -1.09 16.01
CA TYR A 94 -3.47 -2.26 15.83
C TYR A 94 -2.35 -2.19 16.87
N GLY A 95 -2.06 -3.30 17.55
CA GLY A 95 -0.93 -3.41 18.47
C GLY A 95 0.41 -3.44 17.72
N ASP A 96 1.49 -3.34 18.49
CA ASP A 96 2.87 -3.50 18.03
C ASP A 96 3.19 -4.97 17.71
#